data_AF-A0A6B3CBQ9-F1
#
_entry.id   AF-A0A6B3CBQ9-F1
#
_cell.length_a   1.000
_cell.length_b   1.000
_cell.length_c   1.000
_cell.angle_alpha   90.00
_cell.angle_beta   90.00
_cell.angle_gamma   90.00
#
_symmetry.space_group_name_H-M   'P 1'
#
loop_
_entity.id
_entity.type
_entity.pdbx_description
1 polymer ?
#
loop_
_entity_poly.entity_id
_entity_poly.type
_entity_poly.pdbx_seq_one_letter_code
_entity_poly.pdbx_strand_id
1 'polypeptide(L)' 'PVLDRVATHDDLVDLLWEVHGELGTSHAYVTPRGGHGSGARQGLLGADLSRHEDGAWRVDRVLPSETSDPD' A
#
# COMPACT_ATOMS: atom_id res chain seq x y z
N PRO A 1 -6.94 34.67 -1.95
CA PRO A 1 -6.01 33.63 -2.46
C PRO A 1 -6.71 32.27 -2.56
N VAL A 2 -6.12 31.27 -3.24
CA VAL A 2 -6.77 29.94 -3.42
C VAL A 2 -7.02 29.25 -2.07
N LEU A 3 -6.14 29.47 -1.09
CA LEU A 3 -6.29 28.97 0.27
C LEU A 3 -7.59 29.43 0.95
N ASP A 4 -8.06 30.66 0.69
CA ASP A 4 -9.30 31.18 1.29
C ASP A 4 -10.56 30.47 0.77
N ARG A 5 -10.44 29.62 -0.26
CA ARG A 5 -11.54 28.87 -0.87
C ARG A 5 -11.59 27.41 -0.41
N VAL A 6 -10.59 26.93 0.32
CA VAL A 6 -10.52 25.57 0.86
C VAL A 6 -11.59 25.43 1.94
N ALA A 7 -12.54 24.50 1.76
CA ALA A 7 -13.66 24.30 2.67
C ALA A 7 -13.55 22.98 3.46
N THR A 8 -12.81 22.01 2.95
CA THR A 8 -12.65 20.68 3.53
C THR A 8 -11.19 20.26 3.62
N HIS A 9 -10.93 19.20 4.39
CA HIS A 9 -9.60 18.56 4.42
C HIS A 9 -9.23 17.97 3.05
N ASP A 10 -10.20 17.45 2.31
CA ASP A 10 -9.96 16.88 0.99
C ASP A 10 -9.57 17.97 -0.02
N ASP A 11 -10.23 19.13 0.03
CA ASP A 11 -9.84 20.31 -0.78
C ASP A 11 -8.38 20.74 -0.51
N LEU A 12 -7.96 20.67 0.76
CA LEU A 12 -6.58 21.00 1.15
C LEU A 12 -5.60 19.94 0.61
N VAL A 13 -5.95 18.66 0.70
CA VAL A 13 -5.13 17.56 0.20
C VAL A 13 -4.95 17.67 -1.30
N ASP A 14 -6.04 17.89 -2.04
CA ASP A 14 -6.02 18.06 -3.51
C ASP A 14 -5.11 19.22 -3.93
N LEU A 15 -5.22 20.38 -3.26
CA LEU A 15 -4.34 21.52 -3.52
C LEU A 15 -2.86 21.20 -3.26
N LEU A 16 -2.55 20.44 -2.20
CA LEU A 16 -1.17 20.03 -1.90
C LEU A 16 -0.64 19.02 -2.94
N TRP A 17 -1.49 18.15 -3.50
CA TRP A 17 -1.11 17.27 -4.60
C TRP A 17 -0.73 18.06 -5.85
N GLU A 18 -1.51 19.07 -6.21
CA GLU A 18 -1.22 19.95 -7.36
C GLU A 18 0.10 20.70 -7.16
N VAL A 19 0.29 21.35 -6.00
CA VAL A 19 1.51 22.11 -5.69
C VAL A 19 2.76 21.24 -5.72
N HIS A 20 2.70 20.02 -5.16
CA HIS A 20 3.84 19.11 -5.20
C HIS A 20 4.11 18.54 -6.60
N GLY A 21 3.08 18.41 -7.45
CA GLY A 21 3.22 17.98 -8.84
C GLY A 21 4.12 18.89 -9.67
N GLU A 22 4.09 20.19 -9.40
CA GLU A 22 4.92 21.21 -10.07
C GLU A 22 6.43 21.05 -9.80
N LEU A 23 6.82 20.30 -8.77
CA LEU A 23 8.23 20.06 -8.47
C LEU A 23 8.92 19.16 -9.51
N GLY A 24 8.15 18.45 -10.35
CA GLY A 24 8.68 17.55 -11.38
C GLY A 24 9.54 16.41 -10.82
N THR A 25 9.39 16.09 -9.53
CA THR A 25 10.16 15.07 -8.82
C THR A 25 9.23 14.00 -8.26
N SER A 26 9.78 12.80 -8.11
CA SER A 26 9.11 11.72 -7.39
C SER A 26 9.27 11.92 -5.87
N HIS A 27 8.49 11.16 -5.09
CA HIS A 27 8.58 11.08 -3.62
C HIS A 27 8.17 12.36 -2.84
N ALA A 28 7.44 13.29 -3.47
CA ALA A 28 6.76 14.38 -2.78
C ALA A 28 5.35 13.93 -2.36
N TYR A 29 5.24 13.33 -1.17
CA TYR A 29 4.01 12.69 -0.73
C TYR A 29 3.10 13.60 0.12
N VAL A 30 1.79 13.48 -0.12
CA VAL A 30 0.73 13.93 0.79
C VAL A 30 -0.02 12.69 1.25
N THR A 31 0.06 12.36 2.54
CA THR A 31 -0.63 11.18 3.10
C THR A 31 -1.74 11.66 4.04
N PRO A 32 -3.00 11.75 3.56
CA PRO A 32 -4.12 12.11 4.42
C PRO A 32 -4.33 11.06 5.52
N ARG A 33 -4.89 11.48 6.65
CA ARG A 33 -5.31 10.54 7.70
C ARG A 33 -6.62 9.86 7.30
N GLY A 34 -6.75 8.58 7.61
CA GLY A 34 -7.86 7.75 7.15
C GLY A 34 -7.53 7.09 5.81
N GLY A 35 -7.99 5.84 5.62
CA GLY A 35 -7.58 5.01 4.48
C GLY A 35 -7.22 3.57 4.85
N HIS A 36 -7.18 3.23 6.14
CA HIS A 36 -7.25 1.84 6.57
C HIS A 36 -8.69 1.35 6.38
N GLY A 37 -9.10 1.17 5.13
CA GLY A 37 -10.40 0.59 4.80
C GLY A 37 -10.52 -0.83 5.33
N SER A 38 -11.76 -1.31 5.50
CA SER A 38 -12.08 -2.71 5.78
C SER A 38 -11.85 -3.63 4.56
N GLY A 39 -10.87 -3.30 3.73
CA GLY A 39 -10.51 -4.10 2.56
C GLY A 39 -10.08 -5.50 2.96
N ALA A 40 -10.08 -6.42 2.00
CA ALA A 40 -9.57 -7.77 2.24
C ALA A 40 -8.17 -7.66 2.86
N ARG A 41 -7.96 -8.37 3.99
CA ARG A 41 -6.65 -8.36 4.66
C ARG A 41 -5.62 -8.84 3.65
N GLN A 42 -4.73 -7.93 3.25
CA GLN A 42 -3.65 -8.25 2.34
C GLN A 42 -2.53 -8.88 3.16
N GLY A 43 -2.34 -10.18 2.99
CA GLY A 43 -1.36 -10.96 3.72
C GLY A 43 -1.25 -12.33 3.08
N LEU A 44 -0.44 -12.42 2.02
CA LEU A 44 -0.08 -13.69 1.41
C LEU A 44 1.31 -14.07 1.91
N LEU A 45 1.50 -15.33 2.29
CA LEU A 45 2.75 -15.85 2.83
C LEU A 45 3.78 -16.22 1.75
N GLY A 46 3.45 -15.97 0.47
CA GLY A 46 4.26 -16.44 -0.65
C GLY A 46 4.26 -17.97 -0.77
N ALA A 47 3.21 -18.64 -0.31
CA ALA A 47 3.11 -20.09 -0.30
C ALA A 47 1.66 -20.57 -0.49
N ASP A 48 1.51 -21.74 -1.11
CA ASP A 48 0.27 -22.51 -1.11
C ASP A 48 0.22 -23.37 0.15
N LEU A 49 -0.91 -23.33 0.85
CA LEU A 49 -1.12 -24.05 2.10
C LEU A 49 -2.36 -24.92 2.03
N SER A 50 -2.26 -26.16 2.48
CA SER A 50 -3.40 -27.07 2.66
C SER A 50 -3.57 -27.44 4.13
N ARG A 51 -4.83 -27.71 4.49
CA ARG A 51 -5.16 -28.27 5.81
C ARG A 51 -5.04 -29.78 5.75
N HIS A 52 -4.23 -30.35 6.63
CA HIS A 52 -4.00 -31.78 6.72
C HIS A 52 -5.03 -32.49 7.63
N GLU A 53 -5.14 -33.82 7.52
CA GLU A 53 -6.14 -34.63 8.22
C GLU A 53 -6.01 -34.58 9.75
N ASP A 54 -4.78 -34.40 10.25
CA ASP A 54 -4.47 -34.20 11.67
C ASP A 54 -4.80 -32.79 12.18
N GLY A 55 -5.33 -31.92 11.31
CA GLY A 55 -5.72 -30.55 11.63
C GLY A 55 -4.58 -29.53 11.54
N ALA A 56 -3.34 -29.95 11.26
CA ALA A 56 -2.22 -29.06 11.02
C ALA A 56 -2.26 -28.44 9.61
N TRP A 57 -1.52 -27.35 9.41
CA TRP A 57 -1.29 -26.76 8.09
C TRP A 57 -0.01 -27.30 7.48
N ARG A 58 0.00 -27.54 6.17
CA ARG A 58 1.18 -27.94 5.41
C ARG A 58 1.47 -26.94 4.31
N VAL A 59 2.76 -26.76 4.02
CA VAL A 59 3.23 -25.98 2.88
C VAL A 59 3.28 -26.90 1.67
N ASP A 60 2.39 -26.67 0.71
CA ASP A 60 2.34 -27.47 -0.52
C ASP A 60 3.37 -26.95 -1.53
N ARG A 61 3.55 -25.63 -1.57
CA ARG A 61 4.51 -24.96 -2.44
C ARG A 61 4.94 -23.63 -1.85
N VAL A 62 6.24 -23.34 -1.91
CA VAL A 62 6.77 -21.99 -1.75
C VAL A 62 6.86 -21.37 -3.15
N LEU A 63 6.30 -20.17 -3.33
CA LEU A 63 6.38 -19.47 -4.61
C LEU A 63 7.85 -19.12 -4.92
N PRO A 64 8.30 -19.32 -6.17
CA PRO A 64 9.68 -19.02 -6.53
C PRO A 64 9.97 -17.52 -6.36
N SER A 65 11.14 -17.23 -5.81
CA SER A 65 11.70 -15.88 -5.72
C SER A 65 13.05 -15.87 -6.43
N GLU A 66 13.42 -14.74 -7.00
CA GLU A 66 14.81 -14.50 -7.39
C GLU A 66 15.62 -14.20 -6.13
N THR A 67 16.78 -14.83 -5.98
CA THR A 67 17.69 -14.48 -4.87
C THR A 67 18.31 -13.11 -5.15
N SER A 68 18.38 -12.28 -4.13
CA SER A 68 19.17 -11.04 -4.19
C SER A 68 20.63 -11.27 -3.80
N ASP A 69 20.98 -12.51 -3.40
CA ASP A 69 22.35 -12.90 -3.10
C ASP A 69 23.14 -12.95 -4.41
N PRO A 70 24.12 -12.05 -4.62
CA PRO A 70 25.04 -12.16 -5.74
C PRO A 70 26.11 -13.18 -5.34
N ASP A 71 26.11 -14.36 -5.96
CA ASP A 71 27.27 -15.27 -5.84
C ASP A 71 28.61 -14.55 -6.15
#